data_AF-A0A6J3MD92-F1
#
_entry.id   AF-A0A6J3MD92-F1
#
_cell.length_a   1.000
_cell.length_b   1.000
_cell.length_c   1.000
_cell.angle_alpha   90.00
_cell.angle_beta   90.00
_cell.angle_gamma   90.00
#
_symmetry.space_group_name_H-M   'P 1'
#
loop_
_entity.id
_entity.type
_entity.pdbx_description
1 polymer ?
#
loop_
_entity_poly.entity_id
_entity_poly.type
_entity_poly.pdbx_seq_one_letter_code
_entity_poly.pdbx_strand_id
1 'polypeptide(L)' 'MCKHILNAQVAIRSPCCKLWFDCAQCHAESQSHTLKQAMEMVFACKKCKKCFRKDMNEFEDSDEYCPHCDNR' A
#
# COMPACT_ATOMS: atom_id res chain seq x y z
N MET A 1 9.27 9.04 -3.84
CA MET A 1 8.02 9.24 -4.60
C MET A 1 8.01 8.19 -5.70
N CYS A 2 6.93 7.42 -5.79
CA CYS A 2 6.78 6.37 -6.79
C CYS A 2 7.05 6.89 -8.20
N LYS A 3 7.84 6.15 -8.98
CA LYS A 3 8.03 6.41 -10.41
C LYS A 3 6.99 5.68 -11.28
N HIS A 4 6.25 4.73 -10.69
CA HIS A 4 5.39 3.79 -11.43
C HIS A 4 3.90 4.13 -11.32
N ILE A 5 3.46 4.64 -10.17
CA ILE A 5 2.08 5.02 -9.91
C ILE A 5 2.06 6.53 -9.67
N LEU A 6 1.47 7.26 -10.62
CA LEU A 6 1.29 8.71 -10.51
C LEU A 6 0.48 9.02 -9.25
N ASN A 7 0.95 9.98 -8.46
CA ASN A 7 0.25 10.43 -7.25
C ASN A 7 -0.10 9.32 -6.25
N ALA A 8 0.75 8.28 -6.09
CA ALA A 8 0.53 7.23 -5.09
C ALA A 8 0.26 7.83 -3.70
N GLN A 9 -0.98 7.75 -3.24
CA GLN A 9 -1.47 8.39 -2.01
C GLN A 9 -1.21 7.59 -0.73
N VAL A 10 -0.74 6.36 -0.88
CA VAL A 10 -0.44 5.44 0.21
C VAL A 10 0.96 4.84 0.03
N ALA A 11 1.54 4.38 1.14
CA ALA A 11 2.61 3.40 1.11
C ALA A 11 2.05 2.05 1.58
N ILE A 12 2.58 0.97 1.05
CA ILE A 12 2.17 -0.42 1.31
C ILE A 12 3.27 -1.08 2.12
N ARG A 13 2.90 -1.77 3.20
CA ARG A 13 3.85 -2.57 3.97
C ARG A 13 3.95 -3.96 3.38
N SER A 14 5.13 -4.31 2.87
CA SER A 14 5.36 -5.62 2.29
C SER A 14 5.28 -6.72 3.36
N PRO A 15 4.49 -7.79 3.14
CA PRO A 15 4.33 -8.87 4.12
C PRO A 15 5.60 -9.72 4.29
N CYS A 16 6.49 -9.74 3.29
CA CYS A 16 7.76 -10.46 3.30
C CYS A 16 8.84 -9.80 4.18
N CYS A 17 9.17 -8.53 3.93
CA CYS A 17 10.28 -7.84 4.60
C CYS A 17 9.85 -6.76 5.61
N LYS A 18 8.54 -6.54 5.78
CA LYS A 18 7.94 -5.55 6.70
C LYS A 18 8.34 -4.09 6.45
N LEU A 19 8.99 -3.82 5.32
CA LEU A 19 9.35 -2.49 4.82
C LEU A 19 8.18 -1.85 4.06
N TRP A 20 8.27 -0.54 3.86
CA TRP A 20 7.25 0.27 3.21
C TRP A 20 7.67 0.66 1.79
N PHE A 21 6.75 0.51 0.83
CA PHE A 21 6.98 0.85 -0.56
C PHE A 21 5.75 1.53 -1.16
N ASP A 22 5.94 2.34 -2.19
CA ASP A 22 4.81 3.01 -2.84
C ASP A 22 4.04 2.08 -3.80
N CYS A 23 4.66 1.01 -4.30
CA CYS A 23 4.03 -0.03 -5.12
C CYS A 23 4.90 -1.30 -5.15
N ALA A 24 4.38 -2.37 -5.77
CA ALA A 24 5.09 -3.64 -5.93
C ALA A 24 6.39 -3.51 -6.76
N GLN A 25 6.41 -2.65 -7.77
CA GLN A 25 7.60 -2.44 -8.60
C GLN A 25 8.70 -1.70 -7.81
N CYS A 26 8.35 -0.76 -6.93
CA CYS A 26 9.31 -0.14 -6.01
C CYS A 26 9.92 -1.16 -5.02
N HIS A 27 9.15 -2.17 -4.61
CA HIS A 27 9.70 -3.29 -3.82
C HIS A 27 10.68 -4.12 -4.66
N ALA A 28 10.29 -4.51 -5.88
CA ALA A 28 11.12 -5.32 -6.77
C ALA A 28 12.46 -4.64 -7.15
N GLU A 29 12.48 -3.32 -7.32
CA GLU A 29 13.74 -2.57 -7.56
C GLU A 29 14.65 -2.51 -6.34
N SER A 30 14.08 -2.53 -5.13
CA SER A 30 14.82 -2.35 -3.88
C SER A 30 15.25 -3.66 -3.23
N GLN A 31 14.62 -4.78 -3.58
CA GLN A 31 14.74 -6.04 -2.84
C GLN A 31 15.17 -7.18 -3.78
N SER A 32 15.97 -8.11 -3.26
CA SER A 32 16.48 -9.28 -3.99
C SER A 32 15.52 -10.49 -3.98
N HIS A 33 14.27 -10.30 -3.54
CA HIS A 33 13.28 -11.37 -3.39
C HIS A 33 11.93 -10.93 -3.95
N THR A 34 11.06 -11.91 -4.23
CA THR A 34 9.72 -11.67 -4.75
C THR A 34 8.77 -11.18 -3.65
N LEU A 35 7.88 -10.25 -4.00
CA LEU A 35 6.85 -9.77 -3.08
C LEU A 35 5.91 -10.93 -2.72
N LYS A 36 5.79 -11.22 -1.43
CA LYS A 36 4.86 -12.25 -0.94
C LYS A 36 3.42 -11.78 -1.14
N GLN A 37 2.58 -12.64 -1.74
CA GLN A 37 1.14 -12.38 -1.84
C GLN A 37 0.47 -12.54 -0.46
N ALA A 38 -0.44 -11.61 -0.16
CA ALA A 38 -1.28 -11.63 1.03
C ALA A 38 -2.62 -10.97 0.68
N MET A 39 -3.72 -11.50 1.22
CA MET A 39 -5.04 -10.88 1.05
C MET A 39 -5.24 -9.72 2.03
N GLU A 40 -4.69 -9.82 3.24
CA GLU A 40 -4.62 -8.67 4.15
C GLU A 40 -3.44 -7.77 3.76
N MET A 41 -3.75 -6.54 3.33
CA MET A 41 -2.78 -5.51 3.01
C MET A 41 -2.78 -4.40 4.07
N VAL A 42 -1.58 -3.92 4.43
CA VAL A 42 -1.40 -2.81 5.37
C VAL A 42 -0.92 -1.59 4.60
N PHE A 43 -1.65 -0.49 4.74
CA PHE A 43 -1.37 0.77 4.08
C PHE A 43 -1.04 1.86 5.11
N ALA A 44 -0.27 2.86 4.68
CA ALA A 44 -0.04 4.10 5.40
C ALA A 44 -0.44 5.27 4.49
N CYS A 45 -1.41 6.08 4.93
CA CYS A 45 -1.87 7.24 4.16
C CYS A 45 -0.78 8.33 4.14
N LYS A 46 -0.44 8.85 2.97
CA LYS A 46 0.55 9.94 2.87
C LYS A 46 0.00 11.29 3.32
N LYS A 47 -1.32 11.50 3.28
CA LYS A 47 -1.99 12.71 3.76
C LYS A 47 -2.09 12.76 5.28
N CYS A 48 -2.73 11.76 5.91
CA CYS A 48 -2.97 11.78 7.37
C CYS A 48 -1.96 10.95 8.19
N LYS A 49 -1.01 10.25 7.54
CA LYS A 49 0.02 9.41 8.17
C LYS A 49 -0.48 8.24 9.02
N LYS A 50 -1.79 8.01 9.08
CA LYS A 50 -2.38 6.86 9.76
C LYS A 50 -2.23 5.57 8.96
N CYS A 51 -1.96 4.48 9.66
CA CYS A 51 -1.92 3.15 9.08
C CYS A 51 -3.29 2.49 9.18
N PHE A 52 -3.68 1.74 8.15
CA PHE A 52 -4.93 0.99 8.12
C PHE A 52 -4.73 -0.33 7.38
N ARG A 53 -5.65 -1.26 7.57
CA ARG A 53 -5.64 -2.57 6.92
C ARG A 53 -6.85 -2.70 6.01
N LYS A 54 -6.67 -3.40 4.88
CA LYS A 54 -7.75 -3.80 3.99
C LYS A 54 -7.59 -5.27 3.65
N ASP A 55 -8.71 -5.97 3.65
CA ASP A 55 -8.77 -7.32 3.13
C ASP A 55 -9.15 -7.26 1.66
N MET A 56 -8.31 -7.83 0.80
CA MET A 56 -8.49 -7.78 -0.65
C MET A 56 -9.49 -8.84 -1.17
N ASN A 57 -10.04 -9.72 -0.31
CA ASN A 57 -11.14 -10.61 -0.72
C ASN A 57 -12.47 -9.86 -0.82
N GLU A 58 -12.64 -8.80 -0.05
CA GLU A 58 -13.89 -8.04 0.07
C GLU A 58 -13.66 -6.58 -0.35
N PHE A 59 -13.15 -6.36 -1.56
CA PHE A 59 -12.86 -5.00 -2.04
C PHE A 59 -14.14 -4.25 -2.40
N GLU A 60 -14.47 -3.20 -1.64
CA GLU A 60 -15.62 -2.32 -1.84
C GLU A 60 -15.20 -0.94 -2.37
N ASP A 61 -16.14 -0.10 -2.85
CA ASP A 61 -15.85 1.27 -3.35
C ASP A 61 -15.18 2.16 -2.26
N SER A 62 -15.57 1.96 -1.00
CA SER A 62 -14.92 2.62 0.13
C SER A 62 -13.44 2.21 0.31
N ASP A 63 -13.02 1.09 -0.29
CA ASP A 63 -11.64 0.65 -0.27
C ASP A 63 -10.71 1.42 -1.24
N GLU A 64 -11.25 2.35 -2.02
CA GLU A 64 -10.43 3.25 -2.84
C GLU A 64 -9.81 4.38 -2.01
N TYR A 65 -10.38 4.68 -0.83
CA TYR A 65 -10.01 5.85 -0.05
C TYR A 65 -9.36 5.50 1.30
N CYS A 66 -8.69 6.48 1.90
CA CYS A 66 -8.21 6.35 3.27
C CYS A 66 -9.41 6.46 4.25
N PRO A 67 -9.66 5.46 5.12
CA PRO A 67 -10.81 5.45 6.03
C PRO A 67 -10.71 6.46 7.19
N HIS A 68 -9.68 7.30 7.20
CA HIS A 68 -9.42 8.26 8.29
C HIS A 68 -9.50 9.72 7.85
N CYS A 69 -9.40 10.01 6.56
CA CYS A 69 -9.34 11.39 6.08
C CYS A 69 -9.92 11.57 4.68
N ASP A 70 -10.60 10.55 4.16
CA ASP A 70 -11.24 10.53 2.85
C ASP A 70 -10.34 11.11 1.77
N ASN A 71 -9.09 10.62 1.75
CA ASN A 71 -8.13 11.04 0.74
C ASN A 71 -8.56 10.48 -0.61
N ARG A 72 -9.30 11.29 -1.38
CA ARG A 72 -9.51 11.12 -2.82
C ARG A 72 -8.20 11.32 -3.59
#